data_AF-A0A2V9FR28-F1
#
_entry.id   AF-A0A2V9FR28-F1
#
_cell.length_a   1.000
_cell.length_b   1.000
_cell.length_c   1.000
_cell.angle_alpha   90.00
_cell.angle_beta   90.00
_cell.angle_gamma   90.00
#
_symmetry.space_group_name_H-M   'P 1'
#
loop_
_entity.id
_entity.type
_entity.pdbx_description
1 polymer ?
#
loop_
_entity_poly.entity_id
_entity_poly.type
_entity_poly.pdbx_seq_one_letter_code
_entity_poly.pdbx_strand_id
1 'polypeptide(L)'
;MHICGLVLFGLIASFWLTHGIRVAYGAVRLPWIKDFAPASDADCPRISILLAARDEEEKLPAALATLMEIDYPDLEVIAVDDRSQDSTGRILERFAAAHPRLRVVHITQLPAGWLGKPHRRLVAFH
;
A
#
# COMPACT_ATOMS: atom_id res chain seq x y z
N MET A 1 35.15 -2.56 43.90
CA MET A 1 34.57 -3.11 42.65
C MET A 1 33.04 -3.32 42.72
N HIS A 2 32.45 -3.66 43.88
CA HIS A 2 31.00 -3.91 43.98
C HIS A 2 30.09 -2.67 43.81
N ILE A 3 30.52 -1.48 44.24
CA ILE A 3 29.70 -0.26 44.18
C ILE A 3 29.46 0.21 42.73
N CYS A 4 30.48 0.13 41.88
CA CYS A 4 30.38 0.52 40.47
C CYS A 4 29.38 -0.35 39.69
N GLY A 5 29.36 -1.67 39.97
CA GLY A 5 28.41 -2.60 39.37
C GLY A 5 26.95 -2.31 39.75
N LEU A 6 26.69 -1.96 41.01
CA LEU A 6 25.35 -1.59 41.49
C LEU A 6 24.84 -0.30 40.86
N VAL A 7 25.72 0.71 40.70
CA VAL A 7 25.36 1.98 40.05
C VAL A 7 25.03 1.76 38.57
N LEU A 8 25.85 1.01 37.84
CA LEU A 8 25.60 0.71 36.42
C LEU A 8 24.29 -0.07 36.23
N PHE A 9 24.04 -1.08 37.08
CA PHE A 9 22.78 -1.83 37.06
C PHE A 9 21.58 -0.92 37.31
N GLY A 10 21.67 0.00 38.28
CA GLY A 10 20.60 0.97 38.56
C GLY A 10 20.29 1.89 37.38
N LEU A 11 21.32 2.37 36.67
CA LEU A 11 21.15 3.23 35.49
C LEU A 11 20.47 2.47 34.34
N ILE A 12 20.87 1.22 34.09
CA ILE A 12 20.26 0.36 33.07
C ILE A 12 18.80 0.06 33.44
N ALA A 13 18.53 -0.31 34.68
CA ALA A 13 17.18 -0.59 35.16
C ALA A 13 16.27 0.65 35.05
N SER A 14 16.78 1.83 35.43
CA SER A 14 16.05 3.10 35.30
C SER A 14 15.75 3.45 33.84
N PHE A 15 16.70 3.22 32.94
CA PHE A 15 16.48 3.42 31.50
C PHE A 15 15.34 2.54 30.98
N TRP A 16 15.37 1.24 31.28
CA TRP A 16 14.31 0.32 30.85
C TRP A 16 12.97 0.61 31.51
N LEU A 17 12.96 0.99 32.79
CA LEU A 17 11.75 1.36 33.50
C LEU A 17 11.09 2.60 32.88
N THR A 18 11.87 3.65 32.60
CA THR A 18 11.34 4.87 31.97
C THR A 18 10.84 4.61 30.54
N HIS A 19 11.55 3.81 29.75
CA HIS A 19 11.11 3.43 28.41
C HIS A 19 9.84 2.58 28.45
N GLY A 20 9.79 1.59 29.34
CA GLY A 20 8.61 0.74 29.56
C GLY A 20 7.38 1.55 29.99
N ILE A 21 7.54 2.52 30.90
CA ILE A 21 6.47 3.42 31.31
C ILE A 21 6.00 4.28 30.13
N ARG A 22 6.91 4.82 29.31
CA ARG A 22 6.53 5.63 28.12
C ARG A 22 5.75 4.80 27.10
N VAL A 23 6.19 3.57 26.83
CA VAL A 23 5.50 2.65 25.92
C VAL A 23 4.13 2.26 26.48
N ALA A 24 4.04 1.87 27.76
CA ALA A 24 2.77 1.52 28.40
C ALA A 24 1.79 2.70 28.37
N TYR A 25 2.27 3.91 28.68
CA TYR A 25 1.45 5.11 28.62
C TYR A 25 0.98 5.44 27.20
N GLY A 26 1.87 5.31 26.21
CA GLY A 26 1.52 5.48 24.79
C GLY A 26 0.49 4.46 24.33
N ALA A 27 0.70 3.18 24.65
CA ALA A 27 -0.18 2.08 24.27
C ALA A 27 -1.58 2.23 24.89
N VAL A 28 -1.67 2.69 26.14
CA VAL A 28 -2.94 2.91 26.83
C VAL A 28 -3.67 4.17 26.32
N ARG A 29 -2.95 5.14 25.75
CA ARG A 29 -3.53 6.39 25.24
C ARG A 29 -3.81 6.41 23.75
N LEU A 30 -3.31 5.44 22.99
CA LEU A 30 -3.61 5.35 21.56
C LEU A 30 -5.09 4.97 21.40
N PRO A 31 -5.92 5.84 20.80
CA PRO A 31 -7.30 5.49 20.50
C PRO A 31 -7.30 4.31 19.53
N TRP A 32 -8.20 3.35 19.74
CA TRP A 32 -8.28 2.24 18.81
C TRP A 32 -8.95 2.71 17.53
N ILE A 33 -8.54 2.16 16.39
CA ILE A 33 -9.14 2.47 15.09
C ILE A 33 -10.66 2.22 15.10
N LYS A 34 -11.13 1.20 15.84
CA LYS A 34 -12.55 0.89 16.01
C LYS A 34 -13.34 1.97 16.77
N ASP A 35 -12.66 2.86 17.51
CA ASP A 35 -13.30 3.92 18.28
C ASP A 35 -13.65 5.14 17.39
N PHE A 36 -13.12 5.17 16.16
CA PHE A 36 -13.49 6.17 15.17
C PHE A 36 -14.68 5.67 14.37
N ALA A 37 -15.77 6.44 14.38
CA ALA A 37 -16.86 6.21 13.44
C ALA A 37 -16.31 6.32 12.01
N PRO A 38 -16.67 5.41 11.10
CA PRO A 38 -16.31 5.56 9.70
C PRO A 38 -16.84 6.89 9.17
N ALA A 39 -16.06 7.54 8.31
CA ALA A 39 -16.54 8.73 7.61
C ALA A 39 -17.80 8.39 6.81
N SER A 40 -18.70 9.35 6.64
CA SER A 40 -19.84 9.16 5.75
C SER A 40 -19.34 9.04 4.30
N ASP A 41 -20.04 8.30 3.45
CA ASP A 41 -19.65 8.15 2.04
C ASP A 41 -19.54 9.50 1.31
N ALA A 42 -20.31 10.51 1.75
CA ALA A 42 -20.28 11.86 1.18
C ALA A 42 -19.00 12.64 1.52
N ASP A 43 -18.32 12.27 2.61
CA ASP A 43 -17.08 12.91 3.06
C ASP A 43 -15.83 12.19 2.54
N CYS A 44 -16.00 11.03 1.91
CA CYS A 44 -14.92 10.23 1.36
C CYS A 44 -14.36 10.87 0.08
N PRO A 45 -13.08 11.28 0.04
CA PRO A 45 -12.47 11.78 -1.19
C PRO A 45 -12.32 10.68 -2.23
N ARG A 46 -12.31 11.03 -3.51
CA ARG A 46 -11.99 10.09 -4.58
C ARG A 46 -10.60 9.47 -4.39
N ILE A 47 -10.50 8.15 -4.49
CA ILE A 47 -9.24 7.41 -4.41
C ILE A 47 -8.96 6.73 -5.75
N SER A 48 -7.73 6.87 -6.25
CA SER A 48 -7.24 6.13 -7.43
C SER A 48 -6.09 5.21 -7.02
N ILE A 49 -6.23 3.90 -7.24
CA ILE A 49 -5.19 2.89 -7.02
C ILE A 49 -4.47 2.63 -8.36
N LEU A 50 -3.15 2.81 -8.37
CA LEU A 50 -2.32 2.50 -9.54
C LEU A 50 -1.65 1.13 -9.35
N LEU A 51 -2.03 0.15 -10.17
CA LEU A 51 -1.46 -1.19 -10.20
C LEU A 51 -0.50 -1.32 -11.38
N ALA A 52 0.80 -1.41 -11.14
CA ALA A 52 1.74 -1.75 -12.20
C ALA A 52 1.91 -3.27 -12.29
N ALA A 53 1.65 -3.84 -13.47
CA ALA A 53 1.75 -5.27 -13.74
C ALA A 53 2.77 -5.51 -14.85
N ARG A 54 3.62 -6.52 -14.65
CA ARG A 54 4.52 -7.03 -15.67
C ARG A 54 4.83 -8.49 -15.38
N ASP A 55 4.45 -9.37 -16.28
CA ASP A 55 4.72 -10.82 -16.16
C ASP A 55 4.18 -11.42 -14.83
N GLU A 56 2.95 -11.06 -14.45
CA GLU A 56 2.29 -11.44 -13.18
C GLU A 56 1.06 -12.36 -13.39
N GLU A 57 0.98 -13.13 -14.48
CA GLU A 57 -0.23 -13.89 -14.85
C GLU A 57 -0.78 -14.82 -13.75
N GLU A 58 0.09 -15.36 -12.89
CA GLU A 58 -0.29 -16.27 -11.81
C GLU A 58 -0.95 -15.54 -10.62
N LYS A 59 -0.43 -14.37 -10.23
CA LYS A 59 -0.85 -13.65 -9.01
C LYS A 59 -1.91 -12.60 -9.28
N LEU A 60 -1.89 -12.06 -10.49
CA LEU A 60 -2.75 -10.95 -10.89
C LEU A 60 -4.25 -11.25 -10.68
N PRO A 61 -4.80 -12.44 -11.00
CA PRO A 61 -6.22 -12.71 -10.79
C PRO A 61 -6.66 -12.59 -9.32
N ALA A 62 -5.86 -13.09 -8.39
CA ALA A 62 -6.15 -13.02 -6.96
C ALA A 62 -6.07 -11.57 -6.46
N ALA A 63 -5.03 -10.83 -6.88
CA ALA A 63 -4.88 -9.43 -6.52
C ALA A 63 -6.04 -8.56 -7.03
N LEU A 64 -6.47 -8.77 -8.29
CA LEU A 64 -7.61 -8.05 -8.85
C LEU A 64 -8.92 -8.39 -8.14
N ALA A 65 -9.15 -9.67 -7.81
CA ALA A 65 -10.34 -10.07 -7.06
C ALA A 65 -10.43 -9.32 -5.73
N THR A 66 -9.35 -9.29 -4.94
CA THR A 66 -9.30 -8.55 -3.69
C THR A 66 -9.47 -7.04 -3.88
N LEU A 67 -8.88 -6.46 -4.93
CA LEU A 67 -9.04 -5.02 -5.22
C LEU A 67 -10.48 -4.66 -5.59
N MET A 68 -11.20 -5.55 -6.29
CA MET A 68 -12.59 -5.31 -6.70
C MET A 68 -13.58 -5.48 -5.54
N GLU A 69 -13.21 -6.19 -4.47
CA GLU A 69 -14.01 -6.35 -3.24
C GLU A 69 -13.93 -5.13 -2.30
N ILE A 70 -13.06 -4.15 -2.58
CA ILE A 70 -12.96 -2.93 -1.77
C ILE A 70 -14.27 -2.13 -1.90
N ASP A 71 -14.95 -2.01 -0.77
CA ASP A 71 -16.18 -1.22 -0.60
C ASP A 71 -15.84 0.23 -0.24
N TYR A 72 -15.31 0.97 -1.22
CA TYR A 72 -15.04 2.39 -1.10
C TYR A 72 -15.85 3.16 -2.15
N PRO A 73 -16.59 4.22 -1.77
CA PRO A 73 -17.65 4.79 -2.59
C PRO A 73 -17.19 5.37 -3.93
N ASP A 74 -16.04 6.07 -3.96
CA ASP A 74 -15.46 6.64 -5.19
C ASP A 74 -14.03 6.12 -5.39
N LEU A 75 -13.94 4.84 -5.76
CA LEU A 75 -12.69 4.15 -6.04
C LEU A 75 -12.49 3.91 -7.55
N GLU A 76 -11.34 4.35 -8.05
CA GLU A 76 -10.83 4.00 -9.37
C GLU A 76 -9.59 3.10 -9.23
N VAL A 77 -9.49 2.07 -10.08
CA VAL A 77 -8.28 1.27 -10.20
C VAL A 77 -7.73 1.42 -11.61
N ILE A 78 -6.47 1.82 -11.73
CA ILE A 78 -5.77 1.93 -13.00
C ILE A 78 -4.66 0.89 -13.03
N ALA A 79 -4.82 -0.14 -13.85
CA ALA A 79 -3.80 -1.14 -14.09
C ALA A 79 -2.94 -0.74 -15.29
N VAL A 80 -1.62 -0.78 -15.11
CA VAL A 80 -0.64 -0.46 -16.14
C VAL A 80 0.15 -1.71 -16.46
N ASP A 81 -0.01 -2.23 -17.67
CA ASP A 81 0.76 -3.35 -18.20
C ASP A 81 2.06 -2.84 -18.85
N ASP A 82 3.21 -3.12 -18.23
CA ASP A 82 4.54 -2.75 -18.73
C ASP A 82 5.15 -3.87 -19.58
N ARG A 83 4.66 -3.99 -20.82
CA ARG A 83 5.22 -4.88 -21.85
C ARG A 83 5.36 -6.33 -21.38
N SER A 84 4.33 -6.85 -20.74
CA SER A 84 4.30 -8.26 -20.35
C SER A 84 4.43 -9.17 -21.58
N GLN A 85 5.10 -10.30 -21.41
CA GLN A 85 5.27 -11.35 -22.43
C GLN A 85 4.34 -12.55 -22.18
N ASP A 86 3.65 -12.56 -21.05
CA ASP A 86 2.74 -13.61 -20.60
C ASP A 86 1.25 -13.21 -20.80
N SER A 87 0.32 -13.93 -20.15
CA SER A 87 -1.11 -13.63 -20.24
C SER A 87 -1.57 -12.40 -19.43
N THR A 88 -0.68 -11.66 -18.75
CA THR A 88 -1.02 -10.53 -17.87
C THR A 88 -1.95 -9.53 -18.52
N GLY A 89 -1.61 -9.04 -19.72
CA GLY A 89 -2.43 -8.06 -20.43
C GLY A 89 -3.84 -8.57 -20.75
N ARG A 90 -3.95 -9.83 -21.19
CA ARG A 90 -5.24 -10.48 -21.47
C ARG A 90 -6.09 -10.67 -20.21
N ILE A 91 -5.46 -10.98 -19.08
CA ILE A 91 -6.14 -11.09 -17.79
C ILE A 91 -6.71 -9.73 -17.38
N LEU A 92 -5.91 -8.67 -17.48
CA LEU A 92 -6.33 -7.30 -17.18
C LEU A 92 -7.56 -6.88 -18.00
N GLU A 93 -7.52 -7.10 -19.31
CA GLU A 93 -8.64 -6.76 -20.20
C GLU A 93 -9.93 -7.52 -19.86
N ARG A 94 -9.81 -8.82 -19.54
CA ARG A 94 -10.96 -9.63 -19.12
C ARG A 94 -11.60 -9.09 -17.84
N PHE A 95 -10.78 -8.68 -16.86
CA PHE A 95 -11.29 -8.08 -15.63
C PHE A 95 -11.89 -6.69 -15.89
N ALA A 96 -11.27 -5.87 -16.72
CA ALA A 96 -11.78 -4.53 -17.05
C ALA A 96 -13.17 -4.59 -17.72
N ALA A 97 -13.40 -5.59 -18.58
CA ALA A 97 -14.71 -5.82 -19.18
C ALA A 97 -15.82 -6.16 -18.16
N ALA A 98 -15.46 -6.79 -17.04
CA ALA A 98 -16.40 -7.15 -15.97
C ALA A 98 -16.54 -6.07 -14.89
N HIS A 99 -15.57 -5.17 -14.76
CA HIS A 99 -15.49 -4.20 -13.66
C HIS A 99 -15.27 -2.77 -14.19
N PRO A 100 -16.33 -1.95 -14.28
CA PRO A 100 -16.25 -0.59 -14.82
C PRO A 100 -15.28 0.35 -14.08
N ARG A 101 -14.94 0.03 -12.81
CA ARG A 101 -14.00 0.80 -11.99
C ARG A 101 -12.52 0.50 -12.31
N LEU A 102 -12.24 -0.53 -13.12
CA LEU A 102 -10.90 -0.92 -13.53
C LEU A 102 -10.61 -0.38 -14.94
N ARG A 103 -9.62 0.50 -15.05
CA ARG A 103 -9.07 0.99 -16.32
C ARG A 103 -7.71 0.33 -16.58
N VAL A 104 -7.49 -0.14 -17.80
CA VAL A 104 -6.22 -0.77 -18.20
C VAL A 104 -5.46 0.14 -19.16
N VAL A 105 -4.16 0.26 -18.95
CA VAL A 105 -3.24 1.04 -19.79
C VAL A 105 -2.08 0.12 -20.19
N HIS A 106 -1.93 -0.13 -21.48
CA HIS A 106 -0.80 -0.90 -22.01
C HIS A 106 0.33 0.05 -22.42
N ILE A 107 1.51 -0.12 -21.82
CA ILE A 107 2.73 0.59 -22.25
C ILE A 107 3.39 -0.24 -23.34
N THR A 108 3.44 0.28 -24.56
CA THR A 108 4.08 -0.40 -25.71
C THR A 108 5.50 0.12 -25.97
N GLN A 109 5.78 1.40 -25.69
CA GLN A 109 7.08 2.02 -25.90
C GLN A 109 7.43 2.97 -24.74
N LEU A 110 8.72 3.02 -24.40
CA LEU A 110 9.23 4.00 -23.45
C LEU A 110 9.44 5.33 -24.18
N PRO A 111 9.08 6.48 -23.58
CA PRO A 111 9.48 7.78 -24.11
C PRO A 111 11.00 7.83 -24.32
N ALA A 112 11.45 8.47 -25.41
CA ALA A 112 12.88 8.59 -25.70
C ALA A 112 13.62 9.25 -24.51
N GLY A 113 14.67 8.58 -24.00
CA GLY A 113 15.45 9.03 -22.84
C GLY A 113 15.21 8.26 -21.53
N TRP A 114 14.29 7.29 -21.51
CA TRP A 114 13.97 6.46 -20.35
C TRP A 114 14.98 5.30 -20.19
N LEU A 115 16.18 5.62 -19.70
CA LEU A 115 17.22 4.64 -19.31
C LEU A 115 17.03 4.23 -17.84
N GLY A 116 16.85 2.92 -17.62
CA GLY A 116 16.41 2.33 -16.35
C GLY A 116 17.10 2.86 -15.09
N LYS A 117 16.28 3.38 -14.16
CA LYS A 117 16.40 3.44 -12.69
C LYS A 117 15.08 4.03 -12.13
N PRO A 118 14.62 3.66 -10.92
CA PRO A 118 13.20 3.47 -10.62
C PRO A 118 12.43 4.78 -10.44
N HIS A 119 11.78 5.25 -11.51
CA HIS A 119 10.81 6.33 -11.46
C HIS A 119 9.50 5.88 -12.14
N ARG A 120 8.79 4.98 -11.46
CA ARG A 120 7.49 4.45 -11.88
C ARG A 120 6.36 5.37 -11.37
N ARG A 121 6.26 6.58 -11.92
CA ARG A 121 5.11 7.49 -11.75
C ARG A 121 4.93 8.29 -13.04
N LEU A 122 3.68 8.46 -13.47
CA LEU A 122 3.19 9.16 -14.67
C LEU A 122 3.20 8.40 -16.01
N VAL A 123 2.23 7.49 -16.16
CA VAL A 123 1.56 7.30 -17.48
C VAL A 123 0.02 7.28 -17.34
N ALA A 124 -0.54 7.39 -16.13
CA ALA A 124 -1.95 7.12 -15.85
C ALA A 124 -2.85 8.37 -15.67
N PHE A 125 -2.30 9.59 -15.70
CA PHE A 125 -3.04 10.83 -15.36
C PHE A 125 -3.22 11.80 -16.54
N HIS A 126 -3.50 11.28 -17.73
CA HIS A 126 -4.07 12.07 -18.82
C HIS A 126 -5.37 11.43 -19.30
#